data_AF-A0A9R0TJK1-F1
#
_entry.id   AF-A0A9R0TJK1-F1
#
_cell.length_a   1.000
_cell.length_b   1.000
_cell.length_c   1.000
_cell.angle_alpha   90.00
_cell.angle_beta   90.00
_cell.angle_gamma   90.00
#
_symmetry.space_group_name_H-M   'P 1'
#
loop_
_entity.id
_entity.type
_entity.pdbx_description
1 polymer ?
#
loop_
_entity_poly.entity_id
_entity_poly.type
_entity_poly.pdbx_seq_one_letter_code
_entity_poly.pdbx_strand_id
1 'polypeptide(L)'
;MVTDVRCVAPDFHARYKALERTYHYRLLSGPERPSIFEKNSAWHIPEDLNIQAMKKACNILVGHHDFSSFRAFGCQAKSPVRTLDELTVTEVFPVMFFPSSLERSEMESPDGSLVYSRASLMGSSGEGSDVSSTTSGKSVCENGQEFGKRLRHRCFVVTARAQSFLYHQVKSSSLKGTFRA
;
A
#
# COMPACT_ATOMS: atom_id res chain seq x y z
N MET A 1 -7.78 16.34 13.30
CA MET A 1 -6.44 16.73 13.79
C MET A 1 -5.77 17.53 12.69
N VAL A 2 -5.31 18.74 12.99
CA VAL A 2 -4.53 19.57 12.07
C VAL A 2 -3.06 19.27 12.34
N THR A 3 -2.27 18.97 11.31
CA THR A 3 -0.87 18.54 11.43
C THR A 3 0.13 19.67 11.19
N ASP A 4 -0.22 20.68 10.40
CA ASP A 4 0.62 21.84 10.08
C ASP A 4 -0.28 23.01 9.65
N VAL A 5 0.21 24.25 9.82
CA VAL A 5 -0.46 25.49 9.39
C VAL A 5 0.58 26.43 8.81
N ARG A 6 0.31 27.02 7.64
CA ARG A 6 1.23 27.95 6.97
C ARG A 6 0.51 29.19 6.46
N CYS A 7 1.19 30.34 6.54
CA CYS A 7 0.76 31.56 5.88
C CYS A 7 0.93 31.43 4.37
N VAL A 8 -0.08 31.85 3.62
CA VAL A 8 -0.12 31.78 2.15
C VAL A 8 -0.56 33.13 1.59
N ALA A 9 -0.24 33.37 0.32
CA ALA A 9 -0.70 34.55 -0.39
C ALA A 9 -2.25 34.62 -0.46
N PRO A 10 -2.86 35.82 -0.50
CA PRO A 10 -4.31 35.97 -0.46
C PRO A 10 -5.03 35.37 -1.69
N ASP A 11 -4.33 35.20 -2.81
CA ASP A 11 -4.81 34.57 -4.04
C ASP A 11 -4.59 33.04 -4.06
N PHE A 12 -4.04 32.45 -2.99
CA PHE A 12 -3.78 31.02 -2.92
C PHE A 12 -5.07 30.22 -2.79
N HIS A 13 -5.25 29.25 -3.69
CA HIS A 13 -6.36 28.31 -3.63
C HIS A 13 -5.86 26.87 -3.59
N ALA A 14 -6.00 26.19 -2.43
CA ALA A 14 -5.47 24.86 -2.16
C ALA A 14 -5.83 23.81 -3.22
N ARG A 15 -7.05 23.86 -3.77
CA ARG A 15 -7.48 22.94 -4.83
C ARG A 15 -6.79 23.15 -6.19
N TYR A 16 -6.69 24.41 -6.63
CA TYR A 16 -6.33 24.78 -8.01
C TYR A 16 -4.82 24.98 -8.18
N LYS A 17 -4.12 25.40 -7.12
CA LYS A 17 -2.66 25.53 -7.12
C LYS A 17 -1.93 24.22 -6.77
N ALA A 18 -2.65 23.14 -6.48
CA ALA A 18 -2.04 21.83 -6.24
C ALA A 18 -1.48 21.24 -7.54
N LEU A 19 -0.19 20.89 -7.55
CA LEU A 19 0.51 20.34 -8.71
C LEU A 19 0.16 18.86 -8.94
N GLU A 20 0.15 18.07 -7.86
CA GLU A 20 -0.11 16.65 -7.90
C GLU A 20 -0.75 16.14 -6.61
N ARG A 21 -1.31 14.94 -6.68
CA ARG A 21 -1.88 14.23 -5.54
C ARG A 21 -1.36 12.80 -5.56
N THR A 22 -0.91 12.32 -4.43
CA THR A 22 -0.46 10.93 -4.24
C THR A 22 -1.39 10.24 -3.27
N TYR A 23 -1.93 9.10 -3.68
CA TYR A 23 -2.74 8.22 -2.85
C TYR A 23 -1.99 6.92 -2.61
N HIS A 24 -2.07 6.41 -1.39
CA HIS A 24 -1.61 5.07 -1.07
C HIS A 24 -2.78 4.24 -0.59
N TYR A 25 -2.92 3.05 -1.15
CA TYR A 25 -3.91 2.06 -0.77
C TYR A 25 -3.22 0.88 -0.14
N ARG A 26 -3.69 0.48 1.04
CA ARG A 26 -3.20 -0.71 1.72
C ARG A 26 -4.14 -1.88 1.43
N LEU A 27 -3.57 -2.98 0.93
CA LEU A 27 -4.28 -4.22 0.62
C LEU A 27 -3.73 -5.33 1.54
N LEU A 28 -4.63 -6.15 2.06
CA LEU A 28 -4.30 -7.35 2.84
C LEU A 28 -4.80 -8.56 2.07
N SER A 29 -3.90 -9.48 1.76
CA SER A 29 -4.21 -10.73 1.05
C SER A 29 -4.01 -11.92 1.98
N GLY A 30 -5.02 -12.79 2.04
CA GLY A 30 -4.97 -14.03 2.80
C GLY A 30 -6.35 -14.51 3.26
N PRO A 31 -6.53 -15.83 3.46
CA PRO A 31 -7.83 -16.43 3.72
C PRO A 31 -8.38 -16.12 5.12
N GLU A 32 -7.50 -15.81 6.08
CA GLU A 32 -7.90 -15.43 7.43
C GLU A 32 -8.69 -14.12 7.48
N ARG A 33 -9.45 -13.91 8.54
CA ARG A 33 -10.06 -12.60 8.78
C ARG A 33 -8.97 -11.58 9.14
N PRO A 34 -9.08 -10.32 8.68
CA PRO A 34 -8.16 -9.28 9.07
C PRO A 34 -8.33 -8.95 10.55
N SER A 35 -7.30 -8.37 11.16
CA SER A 35 -7.40 -7.87 12.53
C SER A 35 -8.51 -6.82 12.63
N ILE A 36 -9.19 -6.74 13.79
CA ILE A 36 -10.24 -5.74 14.03
C ILE A 36 -9.69 -4.31 13.83
N PHE A 37 -8.41 -4.09 14.17
CA PHE A 37 -7.71 -2.82 13.98
C PHE A 37 -7.45 -2.47 12.51
N GLU A 38 -7.38 -3.47 11.63
CA GLU A 38 -7.07 -3.27 10.21
C GLU A 38 -8.32 -3.19 9.33
N LYS A 39 -9.47 -3.61 9.87
CA LYS A 39 -10.75 -3.71 9.14
C LYS A 39 -11.17 -2.41 8.44
N ASN A 40 -10.86 -1.25 9.01
CA ASN A 40 -11.22 0.07 8.46
C ASN A 40 -10.05 0.79 7.78
N SER A 41 -8.83 0.25 7.88
CA SER A 41 -7.60 0.92 7.47
C SER A 41 -6.94 0.26 6.25
N ALA A 42 -7.31 -0.98 5.95
CA ALA A 42 -6.83 -1.72 4.79
C ALA A 42 -7.97 -2.46 4.10
N TRP A 43 -7.82 -2.65 2.79
CA TRP A 43 -8.76 -3.44 2.02
C TRP A 43 -8.35 -4.91 2.05
N HIS A 44 -9.19 -5.75 2.66
CA HIS A 44 -8.96 -7.20 2.73
C HIS A 44 -9.47 -7.91 1.49
N ILE A 45 -8.62 -8.78 0.95
CA ILE A 45 -8.85 -9.66 -0.21
C ILE A 45 -8.53 -11.08 0.27
N PRO A 46 -9.52 -11.99 0.31
CA PRO A 46 -9.29 -13.35 0.81
C PRO A 46 -8.41 -14.20 -0.12
N GLU A 47 -8.34 -13.85 -1.41
CA GLU A 47 -7.52 -14.54 -2.40
C GLU A 47 -6.03 -14.16 -2.32
N ASP A 48 -5.16 -15.06 -2.79
CA ASP A 48 -3.73 -14.78 -2.93
C ASP A 48 -3.48 -13.90 -4.16
N LEU A 49 -2.75 -12.81 -3.96
CA LEU A 49 -2.49 -11.82 -5.01
C LEU A 49 -1.17 -12.10 -5.72
N ASN A 50 -1.21 -12.07 -7.05
CA ASN A 50 -0.02 -12.19 -7.89
C ASN A 50 0.60 -10.80 -8.16
N ILE A 51 1.65 -10.47 -7.40
CA ILE A 51 2.34 -9.18 -7.53
C ILE A 51 2.87 -8.91 -8.93
N GLN A 52 3.30 -9.92 -9.68
CA GLN A 52 3.83 -9.72 -11.03
C GLN A 52 2.73 -9.36 -12.02
N ALA A 53 1.56 -10.00 -11.90
CA ALA A 53 0.39 -9.65 -12.69
C ALA A 53 -0.08 -8.22 -12.36
N MET A 54 -0.17 -7.87 -11.07
CA MET A 54 -0.54 -6.53 -10.63
C MET A 54 0.44 -5.47 -11.16
N LYS A 55 1.76 -5.71 -11.09
CA LYS A 55 2.77 -4.79 -11.64
C LYS A 55 2.61 -4.58 -13.15
N LYS A 56 2.37 -5.66 -13.90
CA LYS A 56 2.09 -5.56 -15.36
C LYS A 56 0.84 -4.74 -15.63
N ALA A 57 -0.24 -4.98 -14.88
CA ALA A 57 -1.48 -4.21 -15.01
C ALA A 57 -1.27 -2.72 -14.66
N CYS A 58 -0.51 -2.43 -13.61
CA CYS A 58 -0.15 -1.05 -13.25
C CYS A 58 0.56 -0.32 -14.39
N ASN A 59 1.57 -0.95 -15.00
CA ASN A 59 2.34 -0.36 -16.09
C ASN A 59 1.48 0.00 -17.31
N ILE A 60 0.40 -0.74 -17.57
CA ILE A 60 -0.53 -0.47 -18.68
C ILE A 60 -1.35 0.80 -18.39
N LEU A 61 -1.69 1.05 -17.13
CA LEU A 61 -2.55 2.15 -16.70
C LEU A 61 -1.79 3.47 -16.50
N VAL A 62 -0.45 3.44 -16.42
CA VAL A 62 0.39 4.64 -16.37
C VAL A 62 0.35 5.35 -17.72
N GLY A 63 0.29 6.69 -17.69
CA GLY A 63 0.22 7.53 -18.89
C GLY A 63 -1.15 8.16 -19.11
N HIS A 64 -1.42 8.54 -20.36
CA HIS A 64 -2.59 9.33 -20.75
C HIS A 64 -3.69 8.43 -21.33
N HIS A 65 -4.75 8.22 -20.56
CA HIS A 65 -5.79 7.25 -20.91
C HIS A 65 -7.20 7.79 -20.67
N ASP A 66 -8.18 7.21 -21.36
CA ASP A 66 -9.59 7.38 -21.02
C ASP A 66 -9.94 6.47 -19.83
N PHE A 67 -10.23 7.07 -18.68
CA PHE A 67 -10.63 6.37 -17.45
C PHE A 67 -12.14 6.28 -17.28
N SER A 68 -12.91 6.34 -18.36
CA SER A 68 -14.37 6.22 -18.36
C SER A 68 -14.87 4.95 -17.64
N SER A 69 -14.19 3.81 -17.80
CA SER A 69 -14.50 2.55 -17.11
C SER A 69 -14.21 2.56 -15.60
N PHE A 70 -13.41 3.50 -15.11
CA PHE A 70 -13.06 3.66 -13.69
C PHE A 70 -13.86 4.77 -13.00
N ARG A 71 -14.77 5.41 -13.73
CA ARG A 71 -15.58 6.53 -13.24
C ARG A 71 -16.82 6.02 -12.51
N ALA A 72 -17.06 6.49 -11.29
CA ALA A 72 -18.30 6.18 -10.58
C ALA A 72 -19.50 6.99 -11.08
N PHE A 73 -20.70 6.47 -10.83
CA PHE A 73 -21.97 7.18 -11.02
C PHE A 73 -21.95 8.50 -10.24
N GLY A 74 -22.27 9.62 -10.89
CA GLY A 74 -22.26 10.95 -10.29
C GLY A 74 -20.97 11.76 -10.48
N CYS A 75 -20.00 11.28 -11.26
CA CYS A 75 -18.81 12.07 -11.57
C CYS A 75 -19.15 13.28 -12.46
N GLN A 76 -18.93 14.50 -11.94
CA GLN A 76 -19.19 15.77 -12.63
C GLN A 76 -18.01 16.26 -13.49
N ALA A 77 -16.98 15.43 -13.69
CA ALA A 77 -15.82 15.83 -14.49
C ALA A 77 -16.18 15.95 -15.97
N LYS A 78 -15.79 17.07 -16.59
CA LYS A 78 -16.08 17.37 -18.00
C LYS A 78 -15.45 16.38 -18.99
N SER A 79 -14.27 15.86 -18.66
CA SER A 79 -13.56 14.86 -19.47
C SER A 79 -13.16 13.68 -18.58
N PRO A 80 -13.34 12.43 -19.05
CA PRO A 80 -12.85 11.22 -18.38
C PRO A 80 -11.37 10.92 -18.66
N VAL A 81 -10.72 11.69 -19.54
CA VAL A 81 -9.31 11.49 -19.88
C VAL A 81 -8.42 12.07 -18.79
N ARG A 82 -7.51 11.27 -18.23
CA ARG A 82 -6.54 11.70 -17.21
C ARG A 82 -5.16 11.17 -17.53
N THR A 83 -4.16 11.85 -16.98
CA THR A 83 -2.78 11.41 -17.00
C THR A 83 -2.43 10.87 -15.62
N LEU A 84 -1.96 9.64 -15.57
CA LEU A 84 -1.51 8.98 -14.37
C LEU A 84 0.02 8.93 -14.42
N ASP A 85 0.68 9.67 -13.52
CA ASP A 85 2.13 9.86 -13.52
C ASP A 85 2.85 8.63 -12.93
N GLU A 86 2.25 8.01 -11.91
CA GLU A 86 2.83 6.85 -11.23
C GLU A 86 1.74 5.92 -10.70
N LEU A 87 1.84 4.63 -11.02
CA LEU A 87 1.04 3.57 -10.41
C LEU A 87 1.96 2.40 -10.08
N THR A 88 2.24 2.19 -8.81
CA THR A 88 3.17 1.14 -8.36
C THR A 88 2.51 0.27 -7.30
N VAL A 89 2.94 -0.99 -7.24
CA VAL A 89 2.53 -1.92 -6.19
C VAL A 89 3.77 -2.54 -5.56
N THR A 90 3.84 -2.45 -4.24
CA THR A 90 4.92 -3.02 -3.44
C THR A 90 4.35 -3.95 -2.38
N GLU A 91 5.00 -5.09 -2.19
CA GLU A 91 4.74 -5.95 -1.03
C GLU A 91 5.51 -5.37 0.16
N VAL A 92 4.82 -5.16 1.26
CA VAL A 92 5.35 -4.58 2.48
C VAL A 92 5.16 -5.53 3.64
N PHE A 93 5.98 -5.38 4.67
CA PHE A 93 5.74 -6.11 5.91
C PHE A 93 4.43 -5.65 6.55
N PRO A 94 3.58 -6.55 7.07
CA PRO A 94 2.34 -6.20 7.72
C PRO A 94 2.65 -5.44 9.02
N VAL A 95 2.49 -4.13 8.97
CA VAL A 95 2.59 -3.23 10.12
C VAL A 95 1.20 -2.75 10.52
N MET A 96 0.90 -2.71 11.81
CA MET A 96 -0.42 -2.28 12.28
C MET A 96 -0.68 -0.78 12.05
N PHE A 97 0.39 0.00 11.85
CA PHE A 97 0.34 1.45 11.74
C PHE A 97 0.58 1.91 10.31
N PHE A 98 -0.24 2.87 9.86
CA PHE A 98 0.01 3.57 8.59
C PHE A 98 0.92 4.76 8.90
N PRO A 99 2.13 4.82 8.33
CA PRO A 99 3.09 5.86 8.65
C PRO A 99 2.55 7.23 8.24
N SER A 100 2.76 8.21 9.12
CA SER A 100 2.49 9.61 8.84
C SER A 100 3.26 10.07 7.60
N SER A 101 2.86 11.21 7.01
CA SER A 101 3.56 11.75 5.84
C SER A 101 5.05 12.02 6.11
N LEU A 102 5.42 12.35 7.35
CA LEU A 102 6.81 12.58 7.76
C LEU A 102 7.60 11.27 7.76
N GLU A 103 7.09 10.25 8.47
CA GLU A 103 7.72 8.93 8.52
C GLU A 103 7.83 8.29 7.13
N ARG A 104 6.89 8.57 6.22
CA ARG A 104 6.97 8.10 4.83
C ARG A 104 8.12 8.73 4.06
N SER A 105 8.36 10.03 4.22
CA SER A 105 9.47 10.71 3.53
C SER A 105 10.84 10.15 3.95
N GLU A 106 10.94 9.62 5.17
CA GLU A 106 12.16 8.98 5.69
C GLU A 106 12.30 7.52 5.21
N MET A 107 11.21 6.90 4.76
CA MET A 107 11.13 5.49 4.34
C MET A 107 11.01 5.32 2.81
N GLU A 108 10.92 6.42 2.07
CA GLU A 108 10.97 6.43 0.61
C GLU A 108 12.41 6.22 0.15
N SER A 109 12.64 5.12 -0.55
CA SER A 109 13.94 4.91 -1.20
C SER A 109 14.06 5.87 -2.40
N PRO A 110 15.28 6.12 -2.94
CA PRO A 110 15.49 7.06 -4.04
C PRO A 110 14.66 6.77 -5.32
N ASP A 111 14.10 5.56 -5.43
CA ASP A 111 13.24 5.11 -6.53
C ASP A 111 11.73 5.36 -6.29
N GLY A 112 11.35 6.01 -5.18
CA GLY A 112 9.95 6.26 -4.81
C GLY A 112 9.23 5.03 -4.24
N SER A 113 9.92 3.90 -4.05
CA SER A 113 9.33 2.72 -3.44
C SER A 113 9.35 2.81 -1.91
N LEU A 114 8.18 2.57 -1.30
CA LEU A 114 8.06 2.46 0.15
C LEU A 114 8.71 1.15 0.60
N VAL A 115 9.84 1.24 1.29
CA VAL A 115 10.53 0.07 1.85
C VAL A 115 10.19 -0.05 3.33
N TYR A 116 9.22 -0.91 3.63
CA TYR A 116 9.01 -1.41 4.98
C TYR A 116 10.02 -2.50 5.30
N SER A 117 11.28 -2.13 5.51
CA SER A 117 12.29 -3.08 5.98
C SER A 117 12.05 -3.34 7.48
N ARG A 118 12.05 -4.62 7.87
CA ARG A 118 11.94 -5.05 9.28
C ARG A 118 13.04 -4.43 10.17
N ALA A 119 14.19 -4.10 9.57
CA ALA A 119 15.33 -3.50 10.25
C ALA A 119 15.06 -2.06 10.73
N SER A 120 14.30 -1.27 9.96
CA SER A 120 14.05 0.14 10.29
C SER A 120 13.10 0.36 11.48
N LEU A 121 12.22 -0.60 11.78
CA LEU A 121 11.25 -0.50 12.88
C LEU A 121 11.73 -1.09 14.21
N MET A 122 12.78 -1.90 14.18
CA MET A 122 13.40 -2.45 15.39
C MET A 122 14.68 -1.69 15.66
N GLY A 123 14.52 -0.45 16.12
CA GLY A 123 15.60 0.34 16.70
C GLY A 123 16.26 -0.44 17.84
N SER A 124 17.60 -0.37 17.86
CA SER A 124 18.52 -1.00 18.80
C SER A 124 18.02 -1.11 20.25
N SER A 125 17.88 -2.35 20.72
CA SER A 125 17.99 -2.66 22.16
C SER A 125 18.91 -3.87 22.35
N GLY A 126 20.18 -3.56 22.65
CA GLY A 126 21.05 -4.30 23.57
C GLY A 126 21.73 -5.57 23.06
N GLU A 127 23.07 -5.50 22.97
CA GLU A 127 23.99 -6.65 22.95
C GLU A 127 23.87 -7.51 24.22
N GLY A 128 24.12 -8.82 24.08
CA GLY A 128 24.19 -9.75 25.21
C GLY A 128 24.43 -11.23 24.84
N SER A 129 25.66 -11.54 24.44
CA SER A 129 26.43 -12.80 24.56
C SER A 129 25.88 -14.15 24.06
N ASP A 130 26.53 -14.62 23.00
CA ASP A 130 27.11 -15.95 22.76
C ASP A 130 26.78 -17.13 23.69
N VAL A 131 26.40 -18.27 23.08
CA VAL A 131 27.18 -19.52 23.16
C VAL A 131 26.73 -20.50 22.07
N SER A 132 27.70 -21.04 21.34
CA SER A 132 27.57 -22.05 20.29
C SER A 132 27.49 -23.47 20.84
N SER A 133 26.73 -24.36 20.20
CA SER A 133 27.15 -25.75 19.98
C SER A 133 26.28 -26.48 18.95
N THR A 134 26.93 -26.89 17.87
CA THR A 134 26.63 -27.99 16.94
C THR A 134 26.06 -29.25 17.61
N THR A 135 25.06 -29.90 17.00
CA THR A 135 25.08 -31.33 16.64
C THR A 135 23.90 -31.72 15.74
N SER A 136 24.19 -32.56 14.75
CA SER A 136 23.28 -33.27 13.86
C SER A 136 22.31 -34.20 14.59
N GLY A 137 21.03 -34.21 14.20
CA GLY A 137 20.07 -35.25 14.58
C GLY A 137 18.79 -35.17 13.75
N LYS A 138 18.52 -36.21 12.93
CA LYS A 138 17.22 -36.43 12.29
C LYS A 138 16.14 -36.59 13.37
N SER A 139 15.00 -35.92 13.22
CA SER A 139 13.73 -36.42 13.75
C SER A 139 12.59 -36.16 12.76
N VAL A 140 11.89 -37.24 12.43
CA VAL A 140 10.56 -37.24 11.84
C VAL A 140 9.58 -37.25 13.01
N CYS A 141 8.69 -36.26 13.10
CA CYS A 141 7.42 -36.27 13.84
C CYS A 141 6.48 -35.27 13.13
N GLU A 142 5.48 -35.72 12.38
CA GLU A 142 4.09 -35.88 12.83
C GLU A 142 3.40 -34.58 13.28
N ASN A 143 2.48 -34.10 12.42
CA ASN A 143 1.29 -33.29 12.73
C ASN A 143 1.33 -32.44 14.00
N GLY A 144 2.09 -31.36 13.97
CA GLY A 144 2.00 -30.26 14.94
C GLY A 144 1.10 -29.15 14.42
N GLN A 145 -0.19 -29.20 14.72
CA GLN A 145 -1.07 -28.03 14.58
C GLN A 145 -0.66 -27.02 15.67
N GLU A 146 0.37 -26.20 15.38
CA GLU A 146 0.93 -25.23 16.32
C GLU A 146 -0.11 -24.16 16.68
N PHE A 147 -0.66 -24.27 17.90
CA PHE A 147 -1.50 -23.25 18.51
C PHE A 147 -0.75 -21.92 18.53
N GLY A 148 -1.25 -20.90 17.83
CA GLY A 148 -0.70 -19.55 17.85
C GLY A 148 0.13 -19.12 16.63
N LYS A 149 0.32 -19.97 15.61
CA LYS A 149 0.77 -19.48 14.30
C LYS A 149 -0.37 -18.74 13.60
N ARG A 150 -0.52 -17.45 13.90
CA ARG A 150 -1.32 -16.56 13.05
C ARG A 150 -0.62 -16.47 11.71
N LEU A 151 -1.16 -17.16 10.70
CA LEU A 151 -0.80 -16.91 9.30
C LEU A 151 -1.02 -15.41 9.06
N ARG A 152 0.07 -14.69 8.82
CA ARG A 152 0.03 -13.25 8.65
C ARG A 152 -0.39 -12.98 7.21
N HIS A 153 -1.36 -12.09 7.05
CA HIS A 153 -1.75 -11.56 5.75
C HIS A 153 -0.53 -10.99 5.02
N ARG A 154 -0.43 -11.25 3.73
CA ARG A 154 0.49 -10.52 2.85
C ARG A 154 -0.04 -9.10 2.73
N CYS A 155 0.81 -8.11 2.93
CA CYS A 155 0.41 -6.71 2.88
C CYS A 155 0.99 -6.08 1.63
N PHE A 156 0.16 -5.37 0.87
CA PHE A 156 0.59 -4.63 -0.30
C PHE A 156 0.23 -3.16 -0.15
N VAL A 157 1.07 -2.29 -0.69
CA VAL A 157 0.76 -0.87 -0.85
C VAL A 157 0.73 -0.55 -2.33
N VAL A 158 -0.39 0.00 -2.78
CA VAL A 158 -0.54 0.55 -4.12
C VAL A 158 -0.41 2.07 -4.02
N THR A 159 0.60 2.62 -4.66
CA THR A 159 0.82 4.07 -4.75
C THR A 159 0.32 4.55 -6.10
N ALA A 160 -0.50 5.61 -6.09
CA ALA A 160 -1.05 6.24 -7.28
C ALA A 160 -0.82 7.76 -7.23
N ARG A 161 -0.07 8.30 -8.18
CA ARG A 161 0.23 9.73 -8.31
C ARG A 161 -0.29 10.27 -9.64
N ALA A 162 -1.00 11.40 -9.56
CA ALA A 162 -1.47 12.12 -10.72
C ALA A 162 -1.77 13.59 -10.36
N GLN A 163 -1.76 14.46 -11.36
CA GLN A 163 -2.27 15.84 -11.22
C GLN A 163 -3.74 15.87 -10.72
N SER A 164 -4.58 15.00 -11.25
CA SER A 164 -5.97 14.90 -10.84
C SER A 164 -6.56 13.51 -11.08
N PHE A 165 -7.55 13.16 -10.26
CA PHE A 165 -8.28 11.90 -10.36
C PHE A 165 -9.78 12.18 -10.54
N LEU A 166 -10.48 11.29 -11.26
CA LEU A 166 -11.93 11.26 -11.34
C LEU A 166 -12.52 10.79 -10.01
N TYR A 167 -13.80 11.10 -9.83
CA TYR A 167 -14.54 10.66 -8.65
C TYR A 167 -14.52 9.13 -8.56
N HIS A 168 -14.01 8.63 -7.42
CA HIS A 168 -13.74 7.21 -7.14
C HIS A 168 -12.79 6.49 -8.10
N GLN A 169 -12.01 7.17 -8.96
CA GLN A 169 -11.11 6.50 -9.92
C GLN A 169 -10.21 5.44 -9.25
N VAL A 170 -9.54 5.83 -8.17
CA VAL A 170 -8.60 4.96 -7.46
C VAL A 170 -9.29 3.98 -6.49
N LYS A 171 -10.56 4.22 -6.14
CA LYS A 171 -11.37 3.32 -5.29
C LYS A 171 -12.35 2.45 -6.09
N SER A 172 -12.39 2.61 -7.40
CA SER A 172 -13.45 2.04 -8.23
C SER A 172 -13.38 0.52 -8.16
N SER A 173 -14.56 -0.11 -8.18
CA SER A 173 -14.68 -1.56 -8.30
C SER A 173 -13.94 -2.09 -9.53
N SER A 174 -13.81 -1.29 -10.58
CA SER A 174 -13.05 -1.62 -11.78
C SER A 174 -11.55 -1.77 -11.47
N LEU A 175 -10.94 -0.81 -10.75
CA LEU A 175 -9.53 -0.92 -10.35
C LEU A 175 -9.30 -2.10 -9.40
N LYS A 176 -10.28 -2.35 -8.51
CA LYS A 176 -10.30 -3.51 -7.63
C LYS A 176 -10.33 -4.83 -8.40
N GLY A 177 -11.11 -4.89 -9.47
CA GLY A 177 -11.17 -6.03 -10.37
C GLY A 177 -9.88 -6.27 -11.13
N THR A 178 -9.21 -5.20 -11.59
CA THR A 178 -7.92 -5.28 -12.28
C THR A 178 -6.84 -5.96 -11.44
N PHE A 179 -6.85 -5.76 -10.12
CA PHE A 179 -5.87 -6.40 -9.23
C PHE A 179 -6.21 -7.85 -8.88
N ARG A 180 -7.43 -8.32 -9.19
CA ARG A 180 -7.91 -9.67 -8.87
C ARG A 180 -7.84 -10.63 -10.07
N ALA A 181 -7.67 -10.10 -11.28
CA ALA A 181 -7.52 -10.87 -12.53
C ALA A 181 -6.06 -11.25 -12.79
#